data_AF-A0A3D3PSR3-F1
#
_entry.id   AF-A0A3D3PSR3-F1
#
_cell.length_a   1.000
_cell.length_b   1.000
_cell.length_c   1.000
_cell.angle_alpha   90.00
_cell.angle_beta   90.00
_cell.angle_gamma   90.00
#
_symmetry.space_group_name_H-M   'P 1'
#
loop_
_entity.id
_entity.type
_entity.pdbx_description
1 polymer ?
#
loop_
_entity_poly.entity_id
_entity_poly.type
_entity_poly.pdbx_seq_one_letter_code
_entity_poly.pdbx_strand_id
1 'polypeptide(L)'
;SRWQRDLTDSTVLRNIGVGFGYAVLAYDSCLRGLNKLEVNPARMAEDLDNTWEVLAEPVQTVMRRYGIENPYEQLKDLTRGKGISQGALREFILGLAIPQDAKDHLLAMTPANYIGLAAQLARTI
;
A
#
# COMPACT_ATOMS: atom_id res chain seq x y z
N SER A 1 -34.23 -30.57 -4.42
CA SER A 1 -34.05 -32.03 -4.47
C SER A 1 -34.34 -32.64 -3.10
N ARG A 2 -35.27 -33.61 -3.03
CA ARG A 2 -35.20 -34.73 -2.09
C ARG A 2 -35.59 -36.07 -2.74
N TRP A 3 -34.97 -37.13 -2.23
CA TRP A 3 -34.82 -38.47 -2.83
C TRP A 3 -34.15 -38.41 -4.21
N GLN A 4 -34.63 -39.08 -5.27
CA GLN A 4 -33.88 -39.16 -6.53
C GLN A 4 -33.89 -37.85 -7.34
N ARG A 5 -34.99 -37.09 -7.36
CA ARG A 5 -35.06 -35.61 -7.54
C ARG A 5 -36.48 -35.10 -7.25
N ASP A 6 -36.62 -33.80 -7.02
CA ASP A 6 -37.89 -33.08 -7.18
C ASP A 6 -37.79 -32.09 -8.37
N LEU A 7 -38.90 -31.43 -8.75
CA LEU A 7 -38.98 -30.53 -9.91
C LEU A 7 -38.78 -29.04 -9.59
N THR A 8 -38.49 -28.70 -8.33
CA THR A 8 -38.36 -27.29 -7.90
C THR A 8 -37.18 -26.59 -8.56
N ASP A 9 -36.17 -27.36 -8.96
CA ASP A 9 -35.02 -26.89 -9.74
C ASP A 9 -35.42 -26.40 -11.14
N SER A 10 -36.43 -26.98 -11.78
CA SER A 10 -36.84 -26.65 -13.15
C SER A 10 -37.19 -25.18 -13.36
N THR A 11 -37.84 -24.52 -12.39
CA THR A 11 -38.15 -23.07 -12.46
C THR A 11 -36.95 -22.21 -12.09
N VAL A 12 -36.09 -22.68 -11.18
CA VAL A 12 -34.85 -21.99 -10.79
C VAL A 12 -33.83 -22.01 -11.93
N LEU A 13 -33.69 -23.13 -12.64
CA LEU A 13 -32.75 -23.28 -13.77
C LEU A 13 -33.06 -22.31 -14.91
N ARG A 14 -34.33 -21.93 -15.11
CA ARG A 14 -34.75 -20.90 -16.08
C ARG A 14 -34.26 -19.50 -15.74
N ASN A 15 -33.81 -19.27 -14.50
CA ASN A 15 -33.32 -17.98 -14.01
C ASN A 15 -31.78 -17.91 -13.94
N ILE A 16 -31.05 -18.94 -14.35
CA ILE A 16 -29.57 -18.90 -14.40
C ILE A 16 -29.09 -17.67 -15.19
N GLY A 17 -29.74 -17.38 -16.32
CA GLY A 17 -29.41 -16.25 -17.17
C GLY A 17 -29.57 -14.88 -16.50
N VAL A 18 -30.40 -14.76 -15.45
CA VAL A 18 -30.58 -13.50 -14.71
C VAL A 18 -29.29 -13.11 -14.00
N GLY A 19 -28.64 -14.08 -13.33
CA GLY A 19 -27.35 -13.84 -12.67
C GLY A 19 -26.27 -13.40 -13.66
N PHE A 20 -26.18 -14.07 -14.82
CA PHE A 20 -25.27 -13.68 -15.88
C PHE A 20 -25.62 -12.33 -16.49
N GLY A 21 -26.91 -12.02 -16.67
CA GLY A 21 -27.36 -10.73 -17.19
C GLY A 21 -26.89 -9.56 -16.31
N TYR A 22 -27.04 -9.69 -14.99
CA TYR A 22 -26.52 -8.68 -14.06
C TYR A 22 -24.99 -8.59 -14.08
N ALA A 23 -24.28 -9.72 -14.14
CA ALA A 23 -22.82 -9.74 -14.21
C ALA A 23 -22.30 -9.04 -15.49
N VAL A 24 -22.88 -9.35 -16.64
CA VAL A 24 -22.48 -8.74 -17.93
C VAL A 24 -22.74 -7.23 -17.92
N LEU A 25 -23.89 -6.80 -17.40
CA LEU A 25 -24.19 -5.37 -17.26
C LEU A 25 -23.19 -4.67 -16.33
N ALA A 26 -22.82 -5.31 -15.22
CA ALA A 26 -21.83 -4.79 -14.29
C ALA A 26 -20.44 -4.69 -14.95
N TYR A 27 -20.03 -5.68 -15.75
CA TYR A 27 -18.75 -5.65 -16.48
C TYR A 27 -18.70 -4.55 -17.53
N ASP A 28 -19.76 -4.38 -18.33
CA ASP A 28 -19.84 -3.28 -19.30
C ASP A 28 -19.77 -1.90 -18.61
N SER A 29 -20.50 -1.74 -17.51
CA SER A 29 -20.47 -0.50 -16.71
C SER A 29 -19.09 -0.24 -16.10
N CYS A 30 -18.44 -1.28 -15.57
CA CYS A 30 -17.10 -1.20 -15.01
C CYS A 30 -16.07 -0.79 -16.07
N LEU A 31 -16.07 -1.43 -17.25
CA LEU A 31 -15.17 -1.10 -18.35
C LEU A 31 -15.36 0.34 -18.82
N ARG A 32 -16.61 0.82 -18.94
CA ARG A 32 -16.89 2.22 -19.27
C ARG A 32 -16.39 3.19 -18.20
N GLY A 33 -16.45 2.80 -16.92
CA GLY A 33 -15.88 3.57 -15.81
C GLY A 33 -14.37 3.64 -15.87
N LEU A 34 -13.69 2.49 -16.04
CA LEU A 34 -12.24 2.39 -16.14
C LEU A 34 -11.67 3.23 -17.30
N ASN A 35 -12.35 3.25 -18.45
CA ASN A 35 -11.95 4.05 -19.61
C ASN A 35 -12.07 5.57 -19.41
N LYS A 36 -12.66 6.04 -18.30
CA LYS A 36 -12.76 7.46 -17.95
C LYS A 36 -11.74 7.89 -16.90
N LEU A 37 -10.97 6.96 -16.34
CA LEU A 37 -10.04 7.27 -15.26
C LEU A 37 -8.79 7.91 -15.84
N GLU A 38 -8.44 9.07 -15.28
CA GLU A 38 -7.14 9.71 -15.47
C GLU A 38 -6.45 9.82 -14.11
N VAL A 39 -5.16 9.50 -14.07
CA VAL A 39 -4.35 9.63 -12.86
C VAL A 39 -4.09 11.11 -12.58
N ASN A 40 -4.05 11.49 -11.30
CA ASN A 40 -3.62 12.82 -10.87
C ASN A 40 -2.28 12.74 -10.11
N PRO A 41 -1.14 12.76 -10.82
CA PRO A 41 0.17 12.62 -10.20
C PRO A 41 0.50 13.73 -9.20
N ALA A 42 0.00 14.95 -9.43
CA ALA A 42 0.26 16.09 -8.55
C ALA A 42 -0.35 15.86 -7.17
N ARG A 43 -1.61 15.41 -7.11
CA ARG A 43 -2.29 15.11 -5.84
C ARG A 43 -1.64 13.93 -5.12
N MET A 44 -1.25 12.90 -5.86
CA MET A 44 -0.54 11.74 -5.29
C MET A 44 0.82 12.12 -4.70
N ALA A 45 1.59 12.95 -5.41
CA ALA A 45 2.89 13.43 -4.94
C ALA A 45 2.74 14.28 -3.67
N GLU A 46 1.75 15.18 -3.64
CA GLU A 46 1.44 15.98 -2.46
C GLU A 46 1.08 15.11 -1.24
N ASP A 47 0.23 14.10 -1.42
CA ASP A 47 -0.10 13.17 -0.32
C ASP A 47 1.13 12.41 0.18
N LEU A 48 2.01 11.98 -0.72
CA LEU A 48 3.25 11.31 -0.35
C LEU A 48 4.22 12.25 0.39
N ASP A 49 4.40 13.47 -0.10
CA ASP A 49 5.29 14.47 0.51
C ASP A 49 4.81 14.94 1.89
N ASN A 50 3.51 14.80 2.18
CA ASN A 50 2.94 15.09 3.50
C ASN A 50 3.01 13.93 4.49
N THR A 51 3.39 12.71 4.06
CA THR A 51 3.27 11.49 4.86
C THR A 51 4.64 10.85 5.12
N TRP A 52 5.58 11.59 5.72
CA TRP A 52 6.94 11.11 6.01
C TRP A 52 7.02 10.02 7.08
N GLU A 53 5.98 9.87 7.90
CA GLU A 53 5.88 8.81 8.91
C GLU A 53 5.93 7.38 8.34
N VAL A 54 5.60 7.17 7.06
CA VAL A 54 5.74 5.85 6.42
C VAL A 54 7.19 5.36 6.38
N LEU A 55 8.16 6.27 6.43
CA LEU A 55 9.59 5.92 6.47
C LEU A 55 10.07 5.49 7.86
N ALA A 56 9.21 5.53 8.89
CA ALA A 56 9.56 5.00 10.21
C ALA A 56 9.91 3.51 10.15
N GLU A 57 9.17 2.72 9.37
CA GLU A 57 9.38 1.28 9.25
C GLU A 57 10.73 0.90 8.61
N PRO A 58 11.15 1.44 7.44
CA PRO A 58 12.47 1.12 6.90
C PRO A 58 13.62 1.58 7.81
N VAL A 59 13.48 2.72 8.50
CA VAL A 59 14.46 3.16 9.49
C VAL A 59 14.55 2.15 10.64
N GLN A 60 13.41 1.71 11.18
CA GLN A 60 13.36 0.68 12.22
C GLN A 60 14.02 -0.63 11.78
N THR A 61 13.75 -1.06 10.55
CA THR A 61 14.28 -2.29 9.97
C THR A 61 15.81 -2.21 9.82
N VAL A 62 16.35 -1.07 9.38
CA VAL A 62 17.80 -0.84 9.32
C VAL A 62 18.42 -0.77 10.72
N MET A 63 17.78 -0.12 11.68
CA MET A 63 18.23 -0.09 13.08
C MET A 63 18.34 -1.52 13.66
N ARG A 64 17.34 -2.38 13.41
CA ARG A 64 17.36 -3.79 13.81
C ARG A 64 18.51 -4.55 13.14
N ARG A 65 18.75 -4.33 11.85
CA ARG A 65 19.86 -4.95 11.10
C ARG A 65 21.23 -4.66 11.72
N TYR A 66 21.42 -3.45 12.25
CA TYR A 66 22.67 -3.03 12.90
C TYR A 66 22.68 -3.22 14.42
N GLY A 67 21.67 -3.87 15.00
CA GLY A 67 21.64 -4.21 16.41
C GLY A 67 21.40 -3.03 17.36
N ILE A 68 20.78 -1.94 16.88
CA ILE A 68 20.37 -0.84 17.77
C ILE A 68 19.26 -1.34 18.71
N GLU A 69 19.40 -1.06 20.00
CA GLU A 69 18.42 -1.44 21.02
C GLU A 69 17.14 -0.60 20.95
N ASN A 70 16.00 -1.23 21.26
CA ASN A 70 14.69 -0.59 21.31
C ASN A 70 14.31 0.32 20.09
N PRO A 71 14.52 -0.10 18.82
CA PRO A 71 14.28 0.79 17.66
C PRO A 71 12.86 1.34 17.57
N TYR A 72 11.87 0.53 17.98
CA TYR A 72 10.47 0.93 17.99
C TYR A 72 10.21 2.08 18.95
N GLU A 73 10.72 2.01 20.18
CA GLU A 73 10.50 3.06 21.18
C GLU A 73 11.24 4.35 20.81
N GLN A 74 12.47 4.25 20.25
CA GLN A 74 13.21 5.43 19.77
C GLN A 74 12.45 6.17 18.65
N LEU A 75 11.83 5.44 17.72
CA LEU A 75 10.99 6.03 16.67
C LEU A 75 9.66 6.57 17.21
N LYS A 76 9.07 5.89 18.19
CA LYS A 76 7.84 6.33 18.84
C LYS A 76 8.03 7.63 19.63
N ASP A 77 9.20 7.84 20.22
CA ASP A 77 9.55 9.10 20.86
C ASP A 77 9.66 10.24 19.84
N LEU A 78 10.16 9.96 18.62
CA LEU A 78 10.18 10.92 17.51
C LEU A 78 8.78 11.30 17.03
N THR A 79 7.81 10.37 17.09
CA THR A 79 6.43 10.57 16.62
C THR A 79 5.45 11.02 17.73
N ARG A 80 5.93 11.19 18.96
CA ARG A 80 5.04 11.41 20.10
C ARG A 80 4.39 12.79 20.06
N GLY A 81 3.12 12.82 19.67
CA GLY A 81 2.27 14.01 19.68
C GLY A 81 2.41 14.91 18.45
N LYS A 82 3.14 14.51 17.40
CA LYS A 82 3.30 15.23 16.14
C LYS A 82 3.51 14.26 14.97
N GLY A 83 3.09 14.65 13.76
CA GLY A 83 3.49 13.96 12.53
C GLY A 83 5.01 14.09 12.31
N ILE A 84 5.64 13.08 11.71
CA ILE A 84 7.06 13.13 11.39
C ILE A 84 7.23 14.10 10.20
N SER A 85 8.05 15.13 10.36
CA SER A 85 8.49 15.96 9.24
C SER A 85 9.74 15.37 8.60
N GLN A 86 9.97 15.71 7.33
CA GLN A 86 11.23 15.39 6.62
C GLN A 86 12.47 15.79 7.43
N GLY A 87 12.49 17.00 7.98
CA GLY A 87 13.61 17.51 8.77
C GLY A 87 13.87 16.67 10.02
N ALA A 88 12.83 16.40 10.81
CA ALA A 88 12.94 15.62 12.03
C ALA A 88 13.44 14.18 11.75
N LEU A 89 12.97 13.55 10.68
CA LEU A 89 13.43 12.22 10.31
C LEU A 89 14.92 12.22 9.89
N ARG A 90 15.34 13.22 9.11
CA ARG A 90 16.74 13.33 8.68
C ARG A 90 17.67 13.57 9.86
N GLU A 91 17.30 14.45 10.78
CA GLU A 91 18.05 14.70 12.02
C GLU A 91 18.17 13.42 12.86
N PHE A 92 17.09 12.66 13.00
CA PHE A 92 17.10 11.37 13.69
C PHE A 92 18.08 10.38 13.04
N ILE A 93 18.03 10.21 11.70
CA ILE A 93 18.92 9.29 10.96
C ILE A 93 20.40 9.68 11.15
N LEU A 94 20.72 10.98 11.14
CA LEU A 94 22.09 11.45 11.35
C LEU A 94 22.63 11.09 12.74
N GLY A 95 21.77 11.08 13.76
CA GLY A 95 22.10 10.71 15.14
C GLY A 95 22.30 9.21 15.39
N LEU A 96 21.91 8.33 14.46
CA LEU A 96 22.01 6.88 14.65
C LEU A 96 23.47 6.40 14.67
N ALA A 97 23.77 5.44 15.53
CA ALA A 97 25.06 4.75 15.57
C ALA A 97 25.14 3.61 14.53
N ILE A 98 24.94 3.93 13.26
CA ILE A 98 25.02 3.01 12.12
C ILE A 98 26.08 3.46 11.10
N PRO A 99 26.60 2.56 10.24
CA PRO A 99 27.54 2.90 9.18
C PRO A 99 27.04 4.03 8.26
N GLN A 100 27.97 4.82 7.71
CA GLN A 100 27.63 5.99 6.89
C GLN A 100 26.87 5.62 5.61
N ASP A 101 27.22 4.50 4.97
CA ASP A 101 26.52 3.98 3.79
C ASP A 101 25.04 3.68 4.10
N ALA A 102 24.76 3.16 5.29
CA ALA A 102 23.39 2.92 5.75
C ALA A 102 22.63 4.23 6.01
N LYS A 103 23.30 5.25 6.57
CA LYS A 103 22.71 6.59 6.74
C LYS A 103 22.40 7.22 5.39
N ASP A 104 23.34 7.20 4.46
CA ASP A 104 23.19 7.78 3.13
C ASP A 104 22.03 7.13 2.38
N HIS A 105 21.92 5.79 2.48
CA HIS A 105 20.78 5.06 1.92
C HIS A 105 19.45 5.53 2.53
N LEU A 106 19.33 5.59 3.85
CA LEU A 106 18.12 6.07 4.52
C LEU A 106 17.80 7.55 4.19
N LEU A 107 18.80 8.41 4.09
CA LEU A 107 18.65 9.83 3.76
C LEU A 107 18.26 10.10 2.30
N ALA A 108 18.50 9.13 1.40
CA ALA A 108 18.05 9.16 0.02
C ALA A 108 16.59 8.67 -0.15
N MET A 109 16.00 8.06 0.88
CA MET A 109 14.62 7.58 0.82
C MET A 109 13.63 8.75 0.93
N THR A 110 12.54 8.62 0.19
CA THR A 110 11.37 9.49 0.21
C THR A 110 10.12 8.61 0.23
N PRO A 111 8.97 9.10 0.72
CA PRO A 111 7.71 8.34 0.63
C PRO A 111 7.41 7.89 -0.80
N ALA A 112 7.75 8.70 -1.80
CA ALA A 112 7.54 8.39 -3.22
C ALA A 112 8.46 7.30 -3.79
N ASN A 113 9.68 7.13 -3.27
CA ASN A 113 10.60 6.08 -3.73
C ASN A 113 10.56 4.83 -2.85
N TYR A 114 9.89 4.89 -1.70
CA TYR A 114 9.67 3.74 -0.82
C TYR A 114 8.52 2.84 -1.28
N ILE A 115 8.64 2.32 -2.50
CA ILE A 115 7.62 1.47 -3.15
C ILE A 115 8.00 -0.02 -3.19
N GLY A 116 9.16 -0.38 -2.64
CA GLY A 116 9.67 -1.75 -2.66
C GLY A 116 9.71 -2.34 -4.06
N LEU A 117 9.10 -3.52 -4.24
CA LEU A 117 9.04 -4.22 -5.53
C LEU A 117 7.80 -3.87 -6.37
N ALA A 118 7.01 -2.86 -6.00
CA ALA A 118 5.70 -2.59 -6.59
C ALA A 118 5.75 -2.48 -8.14
N ALA A 119 6.67 -1.66 -8.66
CA ALA A 119 6.79 -1.47 -10.11
C ALA A 119 7.28 -2.73 -10.84
N GLN A 120 8.12 -3.54 -10.20
CA GLN A 120 8.61 -4.79 -10.78
C GLN A 120 7.49 -5.83 -10.85
N LEU A 121 6.76 -6.02 -9.74
CA LEU A 121 5.64 -6.97 -9.69
C LEU A 121 4.54 -6.58 -10.68
N ALA A 122 4.21 -5.29 -10.80
CA ALA A 122 3.21 -4.81 -11.76
C ALA A 122 3.56 -5.11 -13.22
N ARG A 123 4.85 -5.18 -13.57
CA ARG A 123 5.31 -5.52 -14.92
C ARG A 123 5.39 -7.03 -15.19
N THR A 124 5.28 -7.85 -14.14
CA THR A 124 5.46 -9.31 -14.22
C THR A 124 4.11 -10.06 -14.25
N ILE A 125 3.00 -9.33 -14.40
CA ILE A 125 1.63 -9.87 -14.45
C ILE A 125 1.22 -10.14 -15.89
#